data_AF-A0A7C7PSZ6-F1
#
_entry.id   AF-A0A7C7PSZ6-F1
#
_cell.length_a   1.000
_cell.length_b   1.000
_cell.length_c   1.000
_cell.angle_alpha   90.00
_cell.angle_beta   90.00
_cell.angle_gamma   90.00
#
_symmetry.space_group_name_H-M   'P 1'
#
loop_
_entity.id
_entity.type
_entity.pdbx_description
1 polymer ?
#
loop_
_entity_poly.entity_id
_entity_poly.type
_entity_poly.pdbx_seq_one_letter_code
_entity_poly.pdbx_strand_id
1 'polypeptide(L)'
;WNPSAFGFNNVTHSACHHDGITCDSDDPIDPVPNRFIFFDNKHPTAPIHRLLSLIFREAVGVSDYDGDGMADTEDDCDDTMPGGEIDSMGCPPPVDSDGDGVLDPDDDCQNTPTGEQANEAGCSLSQLDSDSDGVSDATDQCPETTPVGVSVDAWGCSGTQADYDSDGIVNAFDQCPGTQPERAVDDNGCSAYQRDSDDDGIFDAFDSCPGTTAAEEVDASGCAAYQRDSDGDGVADAFDECAWTSPEDAANDAGCGESQRDSDGDGLVDSDDLCAGTPEGEEVDRNGCGPSQRDTDGDGLNDSAESCPETPGSLDGCPAVSVSLELLQEMSEPGMARIAMTLSCEGGCRAEVVVGDEVYGRISEGTHLLMVNVVDGQTVIVTVSFGSSTAEDELTIVFLESEAEPQPEPQPEPEAPRTDETVDMTVVMAIAALVLLLSAVIIMQKPELLKKRK
;
A
#
# COMPACT_ATOMS: atom_id res chain seq x y z
N TRP A 1 -43.51 58.10 73.99
CA TRP A 1 -44.73 58.81 74.44
C TRP A 1 -45.16 59.83 73.39
N ASN A 2 -46.21 59.53 72.61
CA ASN A 2 -46.78 60.45 71.62
C ASN A 2 -48.11 61.03 72.17
N PRO A 3 -48.09 62.19 72.85
CA PRO A 3 -49.27 62.73 73.53
C PRO A 3 -50.43 63.08 72.57
N SER A 4 -50.13 63.27 71.28
CA SER A 4 -51.12 63.56 70.25
C SER A 4 -52.05 62.39 69.95
N ALA A 5 -51.59 61.15 70.12
CA ALA A 5 -52.43 59.94 69.96
C ALA A 5 -53.58 59.89 70.97
N PHE A 6 -53.40 60.52 72.15
CA PHE A 6 -54.41 60.61 73.21
C PHE A 6 -55.19 61.94 73.18
N GLY A 7 -55.02 62.77 72.14
CA GLY A 7 -55.75 64.03 71.97
C GLY A 7 -55.18 65.24 72.71
N PHE A 8 -54.01 65.11 73.37
CA PHE A 8 -53.31 66.22 74.01
C PHE A 8 -52.45 66.97 72.99
N ASN A 9 -52.60 68.28 72.92
CA ASN A 9 -51.85 69.14 71.99
C ASN A 9 -51.03 70.23 72.70
N ASN A 10 -51.24 70.47 73.99
CA ASN A 10 -50.42 71.36 74.80
C ASN A 10 -50.22 70.78 76.21
N VAL A 11 -49.03 70.23 76.43
CA VAL A 11 -48.66 69.55 77.67
C VAL A 11 -47.82 70.41 78.61
N THR A 12 -47.55 71.67 78.24
CA THR A 12 -46.60 72.54 78.94
C THR A 12 -47.24 73.78 79.56
N HIS A 13 -48.46 74.14 79.16
CA HIS A 13 -49.17 75.32 79.65
C HIS A 13 -50.49 74.94 80.33
N SER A 14 -50.94 75.79 81.26
CA SER A 14 -52.24 75.67 81.93
C SER A 14 -53.38 75.98 80.96
N ALA A 15 -54.56 75.38 81.20
CA ALA A 15 -55.75 75.55 80.37
C ALA A 15 -56.43 76.94 80.51
N CYS A 16 -55.70 77.98 80.89
CA CYS A 16 -56.23 79.34 81.11
C CYS A 16 -55.31 80.39 80.50
N HIS A 17 -55.89 81.51 80.08
CA HIS A 17 -55.15 82.61 79.46
C HIS A 17 -54.65 83.62 80.50
N HIS A 18 -53.41 83.44 80.95
CA HIS A 18 -52.68 84.44 81.75
C HIS A 18 -51.16 84.26 81.61
N ASP A 19 -50.37 85.21 82.10
CA ASP A 19 -48.89 85.18 82.01
C ASP A 19 -48.21 84.25 83.04
N GLY A 20 -48.99 83.56 83.89
CA GLY A 20 -48.50 82.60 84.88
C GLY A 20 -48.53 81.14 84.41
N ILE A 21 -48.10 80.25 85.29
CA ILE A 21 -48.04 78.79 85.04
C ILE A 21 -49.29 78.08 85.60
N THR A 22 -50.10 78.76 86.43
CA THR A 22 -51.22 78.18 87.18
C THR A 22 -52.42 79.10 87.17
N CYS A 23 -53.60 78.60 86.80
CA CYS A 23 -54.82 79.41 86.77
C CYS A 23 -55.20 79.96 88.15
N ASP A 24 -55.44 81.27 88.22
CA ASP A 24 -56.04 81.94 89.36
C ASP A 24 -57.57 81.92 89.26
N SER A 25 -58.26 82.25 90.36
CA SER A 25 -59.69 82.01 90.56
C SER A 25 -60.63 82.71 89.55
N ASP A 26 -60.12 83.70 88.84
CA ASP A 26 -60.88 84.53 87.89
C ASP A 26 -60.32 84.46 86.45
N ASP A 27 -59.36 83.56 86.18
CA ASP A 27 -58.77 83.45 84.85
C ASP A 27 -59.73 82.79 83.84
N PRO A 28 -59.81 83.29 82.59
CA PRO A 28 -60.60 82.66 81.55
C PRO A 28 -60.03 81.28 81.19
N ILE A 29 -60.82 80.24 81.40
CA ILE A 29 -60.47 78.86 81.04
C ILE A 29 -60.73 78.66 79.54
N ASP A 30 -59.79 77.97 78.86
CA ASP A 30 -59.92 77.55 77.47
C ASP A 30 -61.22 76.75 77.28
N PRO A 31 -62.02 77.03 76.24
CA PRO A 31 -63.31 76.36 76.02
C PRO A 31 -63.20 74.85 75.77
N VAL A 32 -62.01 74.32 75.50
CA VAL A 32 -61.75 72.87 75.39
C VAL A 32 -60.63 72.46 76.35
N PRO A 33 -60.90 72.46 77.66
CA PRO A 33 -59.85 72.33 78.66
C PRO A 33 -59.15 70.97 78.58
N ASN A 34 -59.87 69.91 78.21
CA ASN A 34 -59.39 68.52 78.26
C ASN A 34 -58.21 68.19 77.32
N ARG A 35 -57.69 69.16 76.55
CA ARG A 35 -56.50 68.99 75.70
C ARG A 35 -55.18 69.37 76.42
N PHE A 36 -55.29 69.85 77.65
CA PHE A 36 -54.18 70.27 78.51
C PHE A 36 -54.04 69.32 79.71
N ILE A 37 -52.80 69.11 80.17
CA ILE A 37 -52.50 68.17 81.28
C ILE A 37 -52.66 68.82 82.66
N PHE A 38 -52.57 70.16 82.77
CA PHE A 38 -52.52 70.85 84.06
C PHE A 38 -53.80 71.64 84.37
N PHE A 39 -54.51 71.19 85.41
CA PHE A 39 -55.66 71.87 86.03
C PHE A 39 -55.42 72.10 87.52
N ASP A 40 -55.28 73.37 87.87
CA ASP A 40 -55.38 73.98 89.21
C ASP A 40 -54.75 73.28 90.45
N ASN A 41 -54.97 73.92 91.60
CA ASN A 41 -54.21 73.82 92.85
C ASN A 41 -54.47 72.55 93.68
N LYS A 42 -54.87 71.44 93.03
CA LYS A 42 -54.93 70.11 93.63
C LYS A 42 -54.40 69.07 92.65
N HIS A 43 -53.07 69.01 92.58
CA HIS A 43 -52.42 67.74 92.25
C HIS A 43 -53.05 66.65 93.13
N PRO A 44 -53.44 65.50 92.53
CA PRO A 44 -54.02 64.44 93.30
C PRO A 44 -53.07 64.06 94.43
N THR A 45 -53.59 63.99 95.66
CA THR A 45 -52.77 63.59 96.81
C THR A 45 -52.13 62.22 96.52
N ALA A 46 -50.98 61.88 97.11
CA ALA A 46 -50.36 60.56 96.89
C ALA A 46 -51.36 59.37 96.97
N PRO A 47 -52.38 59.38 97.85
CA PRO A 47 -53.50 58.43 97.81
C PRO A 47 -54.36 58.47 96.55
N ILE A 48 -54.69 59.65 96.00
CA ILE A 48 -55.41 59.76 94.73
C ILE A 48 -54.51 59.38 93.55
N HIS A 49 -53.22 59.73 93.55
CA HIS A 49 -52.28 59.19 92.55
C HIS A 49 -52.20 57.66 92.63
N ARG A 50 -52.19 57.09 93.84
CA ARG A 50 -52.23 55.65 94.02
C ARG A 50 -53.56 55.06 93.54
N LEU A 51 -54.69 55.70 93.84
CA LEU A 51 -56.01 55.28 93.38
C LEU A 51 -56.15 55.38 91.86
N LEU A 52 -55.70 56.48 91.24
CA LEU A 52 -55.66 56.64 89.80
C LEU A 52 -54.69 55.64 89.18
N SER A 53 -53.52 55.38 89.77
CA SER A 53 -52.61 54.33 89.28
C SER A 53 -53.22 52.93 89.39
N LEU A 54 -54.01 52.65 90.43
CA LEU A 54 -54.74 51.39 90.59
C LEU A 54 -55.89 51.30 89.58
N ILE A 55 -56.63 52.40 89.35
CA ILE A 55 -57.70 52.48 88.35
C ILE A 55 -57.13 52.37 86.93
N PHE A 56 -56.00 53.01 86.62
CA PHE A 56 -55.32 52.86 85.33
C PHE A 56 -54.81 51.44 85.15
N ARG A 57 -54.22 50.83 86.19
CA ARG A 57 -53.78 49.42 86.14
C ARG A 57 -54.94 48.42 86.09
N GLU A 58 -56.13 48.81 86.53
CA GLU A 58 -57.36 48.01 86.48
C GLU A 58 -58.20 48.29 85.21
N ALA A 59 -58.01 49.44 84.54
CA ALA A 59 -58.77 49.87 83.37
C ALA A 59 -57.98 49.83 82.04
N VAL A 60 -56.65 49.85 82.07
CA VAL A 60 -55.76 49.79 80.88
C VAL A 60 -55.17 48.38 80.70
N GLY A 61 -55.32 47.49 81.69
CA GLY A 61 -54.77 46.14 81.62
C GLY A 61 -53.31 46.08 82.06
N VAL A 62 -52.71 44.92 81.83
CA VAL A 62 -51.26 44.66 81.96
C VAL A 62 -50.48 45.59 81.01
N SER A 63 -49.25 45.95 81.39
CA SER A 63 -48.38 46.76 80.52
C SER A 63 -48.10 45.97 79.25
N ASP A 64 -48.27 46.61 78.10
CA ASP A 64 -48.18 46.06 76.74
C ASP A 64 -47.58 47.21 75.90
N TYR A 65 -46.27 47.18 75.73
CA TYR A 65 -45.42 48.29 75.32
C TYR A 65 -45.53 48.57 73.82
N ASP A 66 -45.60 47.51 73.01
CA ASP A 66 -45.72 47.58 71.56
C ASP A 66 -47.18 47.56 71.09
N GLY A 67 -48.12 47.11 71.93
CA GLY A 67 -49.56 47.11 71.70
C GLY A 67 -50.04 45.89 70.91
N ASP A 68 -49.27 44.80 70.90
CA ASP A 68 -49.57 43.57 70.16
C ASP A 68 -50.66 42.69 70.83
N GLY A 69 -51.01 43.02 72.08
CA GLY A 69 -52.01 42.32 72.88
C GLY A 69 -51.43 41.29 73.85
N MET A 70 -50.11 41.14 73.94
CA MET A 70 -49.39 40.41 74.97
C MET A 70 -48.85 41.37 76.04
N ALA A 71 -48.72 40.89 77.28
CA ALA A 71 -48.19 41.71 78.36
C ALA A 71 -46.66 41.73 78.32
N ASP A 72 -45.99 42.87 78.60
CA ASP A 72 -44.53 43.03 78.70
C ASP A 72 -43.82 41.97 79.57
N THR A 73 -44.54 41.34 80.51
CA THR A 73 -43.98 40.31 81.40
C THR A 73 -44.03 38.90 80.81
N GLU A 74 -44.82 38.72 79.76
CA GLU A 74 -45.04 37.47 79.03
C GLU A 74 -44.60 37.59 77.55
N ASP A 75 -44.30 38.82 77.09
CA ASP A 75 -43.84 39.17 75.76
C ASP A 75 -42.30 39.25 75.72
N ASP A 76 -41.71 38.35 74.95
CA ASP A 76 -40.26 38.29 74.69
C ASP A 76 -39.84 39.19 73.51
N CYS A 77 -40.79 39.75 72.75
CA CYS A 77 -40.59 40.55 71.54
C CYS A 77 -41.24 41.95 71.67
N ASP A 78 -40.52 42.91 72.26
CA ASP A 78 -41.04 44.24 72.65
C ASP A 78 -41.26 45.26 71.49
N ASP A 79 -41.32 44.80 70.25
CA ASP A 79 -41.46 45.61 69.05
C ASP A 79 -42.44 45.06 68.00
N THR A 80 -43.33 44.17 68.42
CA THR A 80 -44.32 43.50 67.58
C THR A 80 -45.47 44.44 67.21
N MET A 81 -45.94 44.37 65.95
CA MET A 81 -46.91 45.33 65.44
C MET A 81 -48.33 45.06 65.98
N PRO A 82 -49.06 46.08 66.49
CA PRO A 82 -50.44 45.93 66.95
C PRO A 82 -51.37 45.28 65.92
N GLY A 83 -52.00 44.17 66.32
CA GLY A 83 -52.96 43.43 65.51
C GLY A 83 -52.35 42.41 64.53
N GLY A 84 -51.05 42.15 64.61
CA GLY A 84 -50.39 41.03 63.95
C GLY A 84 -50.73 39.67 64.59
N GLU A 85 -50.45 38.59 63.88
CA GLU A 85 -50.44 37.26 64.49
C GLU A 85 -49.14 37.10 65.28
N ILE A 86 -49.24 36.75 66.56
CA ILE A 86 -48.12 36.52 67.46
C ILE A 86 -48.18 35.11 68.02
N ASP A 87 -47.03 34.52 68.33
CA ASP A 87 -46.94 33.21 68.95
C ASP A 87 -47.15 33.28 70.48
N SER A 88 -46.87 32.19 71.20
CA SER A 88 -47.03 32.14 72.65
C SER A 88 -45.99 32.94 73.45
N MET A 89 -45.00 33.54 72.78
CA MET A 89 -43.95 34.38 73.35
C MET A 89 -44.07 35.85 72.93
N GLY A 90 -45.11 36.23 72.17
CA GLY A 90 -45.31 37.61 71.71
C GLY A 90 -44.61 37.91 70.39
N CYS A 91 -43.91 36.93 69.82
CA CYS A 91 -43.13 37.16 68.62
C CYS A 91 -43.96 36.90 67.35
N PRO A 92 -43.73 37.66 66.26
CA PRO A 92 -44.34 37.36 64.97
C PRO A 92 -43.84 36.00 64.45
N PRO A 93 -44.67 35.25 63.69
CA PRO A 93 -44.21 34.00 63.09
C PRO A 93 -43.01 34.27 62.17
N PRO A 94 -42.04 33.35 62.12
CA PRO A 94 -40.91 33.48 61.21
C PRO A 94 -41.41 33.54 59.77
N VAL A 95 -40.79 34.41 58.98
CA VAL A 95 -41.12 34.63 57.57
C VAL A 95 -40.16 33.86 56.68
N ASP A 96 -40.65 33.50 55.51
CA ASP A 96 -39.89 32.98 54.38
C ASP A 96 -40.11 33.99 53.25
N SER A 97 -39.14 34.88 53.06
CA SER A 97 -39.24 36.08 52.23
C SER A 97 -39.21 35.79 50.74
N ASP A 98 -38.49 34.75 50.31
CA ASP A 98 -38.38 34.35 48.89
C ASP A 98 -39.24 33.13 48.54
N GLY A 99 -39.82 32.46 49.54
CA GLY A 99 -40.79 31.39 49.40
C GLY A 99 -40.17 30.06 49.01
N ASP A 100 -38.89 29.84 49.30
CA ASP A 100 -38.14 28.65 48.89
C ASP A 100 -38.32 27.44 49.84
N GLY A 101 -38.97 27.67 50.98
CA GLY A 101 -39.27 26.67 52.00
C GLY A 101 -38.33 26.68 53.20
N VAL A 102 -37.33 27.56 53.23
CA VAL A 102 -36.45 27.82 54.38
C VAL A 102 -36.83 29.18 54.99
N LEU A 103 -36.89 29.26 56.31
CA LEU A 103 -37.28 30.50 57.00
C LEU A 103 -36.07 31.45 57.03
N ASP A 104 -36.29 32.77 56.89
CA ASP A 104 -35.24 33.80 56.85
C ASP A 104 -34.14 33.68 57.92
N PRO A 105 -34.40 33.27 59.19
CA PRO A 105 -33.35 33.10 60.19
C PRO A 105 -32.41 31.91 59.94
N ASP A 106 -32.87 30.92 59.19
CA ASP A 106 -32.15 29.68 58.84
C ASP A 106 -31.74 29.65 57.35
N ASP A 107 -32.05 30.71 56.60
CA ASP A 107 -31.77 30.84 55.17
C ASP A 107 -30.47 31.65 54.92
N ASP A 108 -29.43 30.96 54.48
CA ASP A 108 -28.13 31.54 54.11
C ASP A 108 -28.21 32.31 52.77
N CYS A 109 -29.28 32.11 51.98
CA CYS A 109 -29.46 32.49 50.59
C CYS A 109 -30.80 33.23 50.34
N GLN A 110 -31.01 34.33 51.05
CA GLN A 110 -32.18 35.25 51.09
C GLN A 110 -32.95 35.63 49.80
N ASN A 111 -32.52 35.21 48.60
CA ASN A 111 -33.20 35.49 47.33
C ASN A 111 -33.09 34.30 46.36
N THR A 112 -33.42 33.09 46.81
CA THR A 112 -33.49 31.90 45.98
C THR A 112 -34.41 32.11 44.78
N PRO A 113 -33.91 31.87 43.53
CA PRO A 113 -34.69 32.10 42.33
C PRO A 113 -35.99 31.28 42.32
N THR A 114 -37.10 31.96 42.06
CA THR A 114 -38.42 31.31 42.02
C THR A 114 -38.45 30.15 41.02
N GLY A 115 -38.77 28.95 41.52
CA GLY A 115 -38.90 27.73 40.72
C GLY A 115 -37.68 26.81 40.78
N GLU A 116 -36.58 27.24 41.41
CA GLU A 116 -35.47 26.36 41.78
C GLU A 116 -35.75 25.69 43.13
N GLN A 117 -35.09 24.55 43.39
CA GLN A 117 -35.19 23.86 44.67
C GLN A 117 -34.05 24.32 45.58
N ALA A 118 -34.38 24.92 46.70
CA ALA A 118 -33.44 25.22 47.77
C ALA A 118 -32.98 23.95 48.50
N ASN A 119 -31.75 23.96 48.98
CA ASN A 119 -31.21 22.94 49.88
C ASN A 119 -31.59 23.27 51.34
N GLU A 120 -31.04 22.53 52.32
CA GLU A 120 -31.34 22.74 53.75
C GLU A 120 -30.87 24.09 54.30
N ALA A 121 -29.97 24.78 53.60
CA ALA A 121 -29.47 26.11 53.95
C ALA A 121 -30.18 27.24 53.19
N GLY A 122 -31.25 26.92 52.45
CA GLY A 122 -31.98 27.90 51.64
C GLY A 122 -31.29 28.24 50.31
N CYS A 123 -30.25 27.53 49.88
CA CYS A 123 -29.54 27.85 48.63
C CYS A 123 -29.93 26.92 47.48
N SER A 124 -30.20 27.46 46.30
CA SER A 124 -30.34 26.66 45.09
C SER A 124 -28.99 26.33 44.42
N LEU A 125 -29.00 25.36 43.50
CA LEU A 125 -27.81 24.98 42.72
C LEU A 125 -27.19 26.15 41.91
N SER A 126 -27.98 27.17 41.55
CA SER A 126 -27.46 28.32 40.79
C SER A 126 -26.78 29.36 41.67
N GLN A 127 -27.01 29.34 42.99
CA GLN A 127 -26.42 30.24 43.98
C GLN A 127 -25.21 29.64 44.68
N LEU A 128 -25.05 28.32 44.68
CA LEU A 128 -23.89 27.65 45.27
C LEU A 128 -22.64 27.88 44.42
N ASP A 129 -21.58 28.32 45.09
CA ASP A 129 -20.24 28.57 44.55
C ASP A 129 -19.24 28.15 45.64
N SER A 130 -18.85 26.87 45.58
CA SER A 130 -18.14 26.17 46.65
C SER A 130 -16.70 26.65 46.84
N ASP A 131 -16.05 27.13 45.78
CA ASP A 131 -14.68 27.61 45.80
C ASP A 131 -14.57 29.15 45.75
N SER A 132 -15.71 29.84 45.57
CA SER A 132 -15.86 31.29 45.57
C SER A 132 -15.10 31.98 44.44
N ASP A 133 -15.02 31.34 43.27
CA ASP A 133 -14.35 31.87 42.07
C ASP A 133 -15.25 32.80 41.23
N GLY A 134 -16.56 32.82 41.52
CA GLY A 134 -17.57 33.62 40.83
C GLY A 134 -18.38 32.87 39.76
N VAL A 135 -18.17 31.56 39.60
CA VAL A 135 -18.94 30.65 38.75
C VAL A 135 -19.67 29.65 39.66
N SER A 136 -20.97 29.44 39.43
CA SER A 136 -21.73 28.54 40.29
C SER A 136 -21.39 27.08 40.04
N ASP A 137 -21.49 26.25 41.09
CA ASP A 137 -21.22 24.81 41.10
C ASP A 137 -21.96 24.07 39.97
N ALA A 138 -23.12 24.56 39.55
CA ALA A 138 -23.92 23.98 38.47
C ALA A 138 -23.31 24.16 37.07
N THR A 139 -22.45 25.16 36.88
CA THR A 139 -21.81 25.52 35.61
C THR A 139 -20.29 25.44 35.64
N ASP A 140 -19.72 25.33 36.83
CA ASP A 140 -18.29 25.19 37.05
C ASP A 140 -17.80 23.78 36.67
N GLN A 141 -16.84 23.73 35.75
CA GLN A 141 -16.16 22.50 35.33
C GLN A 141 -14.92 22.18 36.18
N CYS A 142 -14.47 23.14 37.00
CA CYS A 142 -13.29 23.09 37.84
C CYS A 142 -13.66 23.37 39.30
N PRO A 143 -14.27 22.40 40.03
CA PRO A 143 -14.90 22.60 41.35
C PRO A 143 -14.00 23.14 42.49
N GLU A 144 -12.70 23.30 42.23
CA GLU A 144 -11.75 23.94 43.13
C GLU A 144 -10.74 24.77 42.33
N THR A 145 -10.88 26.07 42.33
CA THR A 145 -9.97 27.02 41.69
C THR A 145 -8.59 26.98 42.34
N THR A 146 -7.60 26.60 41.54
CA THR A 146 -6.21 26.49 41.95
C THR A 146 -5.28 27.21 40.97
N PRO A 147 -4.47 28.19 41.44
CA PRO A 147 -4.37 28.68 42.83
C PRO A 147 -5.58 29.50 43.29
N VAL A 148 -5.90 29.48 44.59
CA VAL A 148 -7.05 30.24 45.15
C VAL A 148 -6.97 31.73 44.81
N GLY A 149 -8.10 32.30 44.35
CA GLY A 149 -8.26 33.73 44.07
C GLY A 149 -7.67 34.21 42.75
N VAL A 150 -7.34 33.30 41.83
CA VAL A 150 -7.04 33.65 40.43
C VAL A 150 -8.32 33.90 39.66
N SER A 151 -8.23 34.66 38.56
CA SER A 151 -9.35 34.83 37.65
C SER A 151 -9.61 33.55 36.87
N VAL A 152 -10.86 33.13 36.80
CA VAL A 152 -11.33 31.99 36.03
C VAL A 152 -12.02 32.42 34.74
N ASP A 153 -12.22 31.47 33.82
CA ASP A 153 -13.01 31.66 32.62
C ASP A 153 -14.52 31.49 32.89
N ALA A 154 -15.33 31.43 31.83
CA ALA A 154 -16.79 31.29 31.94
C ALA A 154 -17.26 29.92 32.45
N TRP A 155 -16.34 28.97 32.59
CA TRP A 155 -16.57 27.60 33.04
C TRP A 155 -15.93 27.33 34.41
N GLY A 156 -15.49 28.37 35.13
CA GLY A 156 -14.88 28.25 36.46
C GLY A 156 -13.44 27.72 36.44
N CYS A 157 -12.85 27.55 35.26
CA CYS A 157 -11.50 27.03 35.16
C CYS A 157 -10.46 28.14 35.13
N SER A 158 -9.43 28.02 35.96
CA SER A 158 -8.21 28.82 35.80
C SER A 158 -7.44 28.39 34.54
N GLY A 159 -6.59 29.27 34.02
CA GLY A 159 -5.74 28.96 32.87
C GLY A 159 -4.77 27.78 33.09
N THR A 160 -4.57 27.35 34.33
CA THR A 160 -3.75 26.18 34.69
C THR A 160 -4.57 24.92 34.97
N GLN A 161 -5.90 24.97 34.87
CA GLN A 161 -6.80 23.85 35.10
C GLN A 161 -7.64 23.49 33.87
N ALA A 162 -7.94 24.48 33.02
CA ALA A 162 -8.76 24.26 31.84
C ALA A 162 -8.13 23.23 30.89
N ASP A 163 -8.83 22.11 30.68
CA ASP A 163 -8.51 21.02 29.76
C ASP A 163 -9.84 20.56 29.15
N TYR A 164 -10.25 21.24 28.07
CA TYR A 164 -11.63 21.15 27.59
C TYR A 164 -11.93 19.89 26.77
N ASP A 165 -10.91 19.29 26.18
CA ASP A 165 -11.02 18.03 25.46
C ASP A 165 -10.60 16.82 26.32
N SER A 166 -10.12 17.08 27.54
CA SER A 166 -9.85 16.07 28.57
C SER A 166 -8.85 15.02 28.10
N ASP A 167 -7.85 15.47 27.34
CA ASP A 167 -6.75 14.63 26.86
C ASP A 167 -5.59 14.54 27.87
N GLY A 168 -5.64 15.34 28.94
CA GLY A 168 -4.67 15.38 30.02
C GLY A 168 -3.63 16.50 29.91
N ILE A 169 -3.65 17.29 28.83
CA ILE A 169 -2.80 18.47 28.64
C ILE A 169 -3.68 19.72 28.72
N VAL A 170 -3.39 20.59 29.69
CA VAL A 170 -4.17 21.83 29.86
C VAL A 170 -4.07 22.73 28.62
N ASN A 171 -5.16 23.42 28.31
CA ASN A 171 -5.33 24.30 27.14
C ASN A 171 -4.19 25.32 26.95
N ALA A 172 -3.49 25.71 28.02
CA ALA A 172 -2.35 26.65 27.96
C ALA A 172 -1.10 26.03 27.30
N PHE A 173 -0.99 24.70 27.27
CA PHE A 173 0.11 23.94 26.67
C PHE A 173 -0.33 23.02 25.54
N ASP A 174 -1.64 22.78 25.41
CA ASP A 174 -2.22 22.00 24.32
C ASP A 174 -2.20 22.78 22.99
N GLN A 175 -1.57 22.19 21.99
CA GLN A 175 -1.48 22.69 20.61
C GLN A 175 -2.50 22.02 19.69
N CYS A 176 -3.21 21.00 20.18
CA CYS A 176 -4.11 20.13 19.45
C CYS A 176 -5.50 20.04 20.09
N PRO A 177 -6.23 21.17 20.20
CA PRO A 177 -7.54 21.19 20.84
C PRO A 177 -8.54 20.26 20.14
N GLY A 178 -9.28 19.50 20.94
CA GLY A 178 -10.25 18.51 20.48
C GLY A 178 -9.67 17.11 20.30
N THR A 179 -8.52 16.82 20.89
CA THR A 179 -8.02 15.46 21.01
C THR A 179 -9.03 14.61 21.78
N GLN A 180 -9.29 13.38 21.32
CA GLN A 180 -10.26 12.54 22.02
C GLN A 180 -9.73 12.15 23.41
N PRO A 181 -10.57 12.22 24.46
CA PRO A 181 -10.20 11.76 25.79
C PRO A 181 -9.61 10.34 25.78
N GLU A 182 -8.69 10.09 26.71
CA GLU A 182 -7.97 8.81 26.89
C GLU A 182 -7.02 8.39 25.77
N ARG A 183 -6.89 9.16 24.68
CA ARG A 183 -5.85 8.88 23.68
C ARG A 183 -4.48 9.19 24.27
N ALA A 184 -3.48 8.40 23.87
CA ALA A 184 -2.09 8.75 24.15
C ALA A 184 -1.72 10.00 23.33
N VAL A 185 -1.33 11.05 24.05
CA VAL A 185 -0.87 12.32 23.50
C VAL A 185 0.59 12.55 23.84
N ASP A 186 1.24 13.43 23.09
CA ASP A 186 2.55 13.95 23.46
C ASP A 186 2.46 15.16 24.39
N ASP A 187 3.61 15.78 24.67
CA ASP A 187 3.72 16.94 25.56
C ASP A 187 2.95 18.17 25.05
N ASN A 188 2.48 18.16 23.80
CA ASN A 188 1.70 19.24 23.19
C ASN A 188 0.21 18.89 23.06
N GLY A 189 -0.29 17.82 23.67
CA GLY A 189 -1.70 17.40 23.58
C GLY A 189 -2.05 16.74 22.24
N CYS A 190 -1.07 16.44 21.39
CA CYS A 190 -1.36 15.91 20.07
C CYS A 190 -1.32 14.37 20.06
N SER A 191 -2.42 13.73 19.64
CA SER A 191 -2.44 12.28 19.40
C SER A 191 -1.82 11.93 18.05
N ALA A 192 -1.43 10.65 17.86
CA ALA A 192 -0.92 10.15 16.58
C ALA A 192 -1.90 10.33 15.38
N TYR A 193 -3.19 10.62 15.64
CA TYR A 193 -4.18 10.90 14.60
C TYR A 193 -4.24 12.37 14.17
N GLN A 194 -3.53 13.26 14.87
CA GLN A 194 -3.43 14.69 14.58
C GLN A 194 -2.02 15.09 14.16
N ARG A 195 -1.00 14.31 14.53
CA ARG A 195 0.40 14.57 14.21
C ARG A 195 0.80 13.94 12.89
N ASP A 196 1.68 14.65 12.20
CA ASP A 196 2.40 14.26 11.01
C ASP A 196 3.87 14.62 11.29
N SER A 197 4.64 13.64 11.77
CA SER A 197 5.95 13.90 12.37
C SER A 197 7.05 14.25 11.36
N ASP A 198 6.88 13.85 10.11
CA ASP A 198 7.83 14.08 9.03
C ASP A 198 7.31 15.01 7.91
N ASP A 199 6.09 15.55 8.10
CA ASP A 199 5.43 16.52 7.23
C ASP A 199 5.25 15.97 5.78
N ASP A 200 4.98 14.67 5.66
CA ASP A 200 4.76 14.00 4.37
C ASP A 200 3.29 14.02 3.91
N GLY A 201 2.38 14.44 4.80
CA GLY A 201 0.95 14.54 4.57
C GLY A 201 0.12 13.37 5.09
N ILE A 202 0.74 12.36 5.71
CA ILE A 202 0.10 11.19 6.30
C ILE A 202 0.31 11.22 7.82
N PHE A 203 -0.80 11.22 8.58
CA PHE A 203 -0.70 11.26 10.04
C PHE A 203 0.00 10.01 10.61
N ASP A 204 0.75 10.17 11.70
CA ASP A 204 1.55 9.14 12.37
C ASP A 204 0.78 7.81 12.59
N ALA A 205 -0.53 7.88 12.87
CA ALA A 205 -1.37 6.71 13.11
C ALA A 205 -1.61 5.83 11.86
N PHE A 206 -1.35 6.37 10.67
CA PHE A 206 -1.54 5.71 9.38
C PHE A 206 -0.25 5.62 8.56
N ASP A 207 0.81 6.33 8.99
CA ASP A 207 2.11 6.31 8.36
C ASP A 207 2.90 5.05 8.78
N SER A 208 3.30 4.27 7.78
CA SER A 208 4.11 3.07 7.93
C SER A 208 5.61 3.34 7.70
N CYS A 209 5.95 4.53 7.20
CA CYS A 209 7.28 4.93 6.77
C CYS A 209 7.74 6.22 7.47
N PRO A 210 7.87 6.23 8.81
CA PRO A 210 8.24 7.44 9.52
C PRO A 210 9.62 7.96 9.10
N GLY A 211 9.70 9.26 8.85
CA GLY A 211 10.90 9.94 8.37
C GLY A 211 11.00 10.02 6.84
N THR A 212 9.88 9.87 6.14
CA THR A 212 9.78 10.24 4.73
C THR A 212 10.12 11.72 4.56
N THR A 213 10.80 12.05 3.48
CA THR A 213 11.24 13.43 3.28
C THR A 213 10.02 14.31 2.98
N ALA A 214 9.81 15.37 3.76
CA ALA A 214 8.69 16.30 3.58
C ALA A 214 8.54 16.75 2.11
N ALA A 215 7.29 16.80 1.63
CA ALA A 215 6.88 17.15 0.26
C ALA A 215 7.28 16.18 -0.87
N GLU A 216 7.86 15.02 -0.57
CA GLU A 216 7.94 13.93 -1.56
C GLU A 216 6.54 13.35 -1.87
N GLU A 217 6.39 12.76 -3.06
CA GLU A 217 5.15 12.04 -3.39
C GLU A 217 5.13 10.69 -2.67
N VAL A 218 4.20 10.56 -1.72
CA VAL A 218 3.99 9.33 -0.93
C VAL A 218 2.74 8.57 -1.36
N ASP A 219 2.71 7.28 -1.07
CA ASP A 219 1.49 6.48 -1.22
C ASP A 219 0.54 6.60 -0.02
N ALA A 220 -0.52 5.80 0.01
CA ALA A 220 -1.51 5.85 1.08
C ALA A 220 -0.99 5.41 2.45
N SER A 221 0.22 4.84 2.52
CA SER A 221 0.87 4.38 3.73
C SER A 221 1.99 5.32 4.20
N GLY A 222 2.17 6.49 3.57
CA GLY A 222 3.26 7.44 3.90
C GLY A 222 4.62 7.05 3.31
N CYS A 223 4.67 6.07 2.41
CA CYS A 223 5.94 5.61 1.87
C CYS A 223 6.25 6.27 0.53
N ALA A 224 7.37 6.98 0.44
CA ALA A 224 7.90 7.46 -0.84
C ALA A 224 8.46 6.30 -1.68
N ALA A 225 8.65 6.55 -2.98
CA ALA A 225 9.11 5.51 -3.92
C ALA A 225 10.43 4.83 -3.53
N TYR A 226 11.32 5.52 -2.82
CA TYR A 226 12.62 4.99 -2.38
C TYR A 226 12.55 4.20 -1.06
N GLN A 227 11.43 4.24 -0.33
CA GLN A 227 11.22 3.51 0.92
C GLN A 227 10.41 2.21 0.75
N ARG A 228 9.70 2.07 -0.38
CA ARG A 228 8.87 0.90 -0.64
C ARG A 228 9.73 -0.25 -1.11
N ASP A 229 9.54 -1.41 -0.49
CA ASP A 229 10.22 -2.68 -0.76
C ASP A 229 9.15 -3.77 -0.62
N SER A 230 8.53 -4.13 -1.75
CA SER A 230 7.30 -4.92 -1.81
C SER A 230 7.51 -6.40 -1.49
N ASP A 231 8.67 -6.95 -1.81
CA ASP A 231 9.03 -8.34 -1.52
C ASP A 231 9.96 -8.49 -0.29
N GLY A 232 10.51 -7.38 0.20
CA GLY A 232 11.28 -7.31 1.44
C GLY A 232 12.70 -7.83 1.29
N ASP A 233 13.25 -7.76 0.08
CA ASP A 233 14.58 -8.29 -0.23
C ASP A 233 15.72 -7.31 0.11
N GLY A 234 15.36 -6.08 0.48
CA GLY A 234 16.27 -5.02 0.88
C GLY A 234 16.58 -4.00 -0.22
N VAL A 235 16.03 -4.15 -1.43
CA VAL A 235 16.13 -3.19 -2.53
C VAL A 235 14.77 -2.54 -2.74
N ALA A 236 14.73 -1.20 -2.79
CA ALA A 236 13.46 -0.51 -2.96
C ALA A 236 12.87 -0.75 -4.36
N ASP A 237 11.55 -0.84 -4.47
CA ASP A 237 10.78 -1.12 -5.71
C ASP A 237 11.21 -0.26 -6.90
N ALA A 238 11.64 0.99 -6.66
CA ALA A 238 12.09 1.92 -7.70
C ALA A 238 13.46 1.56 -8.31
N PHE A 239 14.23 0.72 -7.63
CA PHE A 239 15.58 0.28 -7.99
C PHE A 239 15.69 -1.25 -8.12
N ASP A 240 14.61 -1.97 -7.84
CA ASP A 240 14.54 -3.42 -7.93
C ASP A 240 14.18 -3.87 -9.36
N GLU A 241 15.07 -4.65 -9.97
CA GLU A 241 14.88 -5.24 -11.30
C GLU A 241 14.00 -6.51 -11.24
N CYS A 242 13.83 -7.08 -10.05
CA CYS A 242 13.27 -8.39 -9.75
C CYS A 242 12.20 -8.32 -8.65
N ALA A 243 11.05 -7.69 -8.97
CA ALA A 243 9.92 -7.40 -8.06
C ALA A 243 9.33 -8.50 -7.15
N TRP A 244 9.79 -9.76 -7.24
CA TRP A 244 9.31 -10.90 -6.45
C TRP A 244 10.44 -11.87 -6.12
N THR A 245 11.52 -11.38 -5.54
CA THR A 245 12.59 -12.20 -4.99
C THR A 245 12.12 -12.92 -3.73
N SER A 246 12.38 -14.23 -3.69
CA SER A 246 12.01 -15.06 -2.55
C SER A 246 12.79 -14.61 -1.30
N PRO A 247 12.17 -14.46 -0.11
CA PRO A 247 12.88 -14.12 1.12
C PRO A 247 13.94 -15.16 1.55
N GLU A 248 13.89 -16.37 0.97
CA GLU A 248 14.89 -17.41 1.20
C GLU A 248 16.14 -17.25 0.32
N ASP A 249 16.04 -16.47 -0.77
CA ASP A 249 17.13 -16.19 -1.69
C ASP A 249 17.79 -14.85 -1.31
N ALA A 250 19.12 -14.84 -1.25
CA ALA A 250 19.85 -13.60 -1.01
C ALA A 250 19.86 -12.75 -2.29
N ALA A 251 19.08 -11.67 -2.29
CA ALA A 251 19.10 -10.66 -3.34
C ALA A 251 20.48 -10.02 -3.50
N ASN A 252 20.83 -9.65 -4.74
CA ASN A 252 21.99 -8.81 -5.02
C ASN A 252 21.60 -7.32 -4.96
N ASP A 253 22.52 -6.44 -5.33
CA ASP A 253 22.28 -4.98 -5.34
C ASP A 253 21.19 -4.53 -6.34
N ALA A 254 20.77 -5.41 -7.27
CA ALA A 254 19.70 -5.17 -8.23
C ALA A 254 18.35 -5.77 -7.79
N GLY A 255 18.29 -6.36 -6.59
CA GLY A 255 17.08 -7.00 -6.06
C GLY A 255 16.83 -8.42 -6.59
N CYS A 256 17.81 -9.05 -7.26
CA CYS A 256 17.63 -10.37 -7.86
C CYS A 256 18.28 -11.50 -7.04
N GLY A 257 17.47 -12.49 -6.65
CA GLY A 257 17.93 -13.74 -6.05
C GLY A 257 18.78 -14.59 -7.01
N GLU A 258 19.56 -15.53 -6.49
CA GLU A 258 20.40 -16.43 -7.32
C GLU A 258 19.61 -17.18 -8.40
N SER A 259 18.35 -17.50 -8.11
CA SER A 259 17.44 -18.22 -9.02
C SER A 259 16.87 -17.36 -10.15
N GLN A 260 17.03 -16.04 -10.10
CA GLN A 260 16.47 -15.08 -11.06
C GLN A 260 17.55 -14.40 -11.93
N ARG A 261 18.83 -14.57 -11.60
CA ARG A 261 19.93 -13.90 -12.31
C ARG A 261 20.13 -14.49 -13.70
N ASP A 262 20.29 -13.59 -14.66
CA ASP A 262 20.66 -13.85 -16.05
C ASP A 262 21.79 -12.87 -16.38
N SER A 263 23.03 -13.35 -16.28
CA SER A 263 24.23 -12.50 -16.27
C SER A 263 24.59 -11.90 -17.62
N ASP A 264 24.19 -12.54 -18.72
CA ASP A 264 24.43 -12.06 -20.08
C ASP A 264 23.16 -11.59 -20.82
N GLY A 265 21.99 -11.78 -20.21
CA GLY A 265 20.71 -11.27 -20.69
C GLY A 265 20.19 -12.03 -21.90
N ASP A 266 20.60 -13.29 -22.07
CA ASP A 266 20.22 -14.12 -23.21
C ASP A 266 18.83 -14.77 -23.08
N GLY A 267 18.23 -14.65 -21.89
CA GLY A 267 16.90 -15.16 -21.55
C GLY A 267 16.89 -16.49 -20.81
N LEU A 268 18.05 -17.09 -20.49
CA LEU A 268 18.18 -18.20 -19.56
C LEU A 268 18.83 -17.72 -18.25
N VAL A 269 18.32 -18.22 -17.13
CA VAL A 269 18.93 -17.94 -15.82
C VAL A 269 20.28 -18.65 -15.70
N ASP A 270 21.21 -18.04 -14.96
CA ASP A 270 22.58 -18.52 -14.77
C ASP A 270 22.66 -20.00 -14.32
N SER A 271 21.66 -20.49 -13.58
CA SER A 271 21.63 -21.88 -13.12
C SER A 271 21.31 -22.90 -14.21
N ASP A 272 20.61 -22.46 -15.26
CA ASP A 272 20.16 -23.26 -16.40
C ASP A 272 20.98 -22.98 -17.68
N ASP A 273 21.72 -21.87 -17.72
CA ASP A 273 22.61 -21.49 -18.82
C ASP A 273 23.96 -22.23 -18.75
N LEU A 274 24.30 -22.94 -19.84
CA LEU A 274 25.58 -23.64 -19.99
C LEU A 274 26.64 -22.80 -20.71
N CYS A 275 26.25 -21.64 -21.25
CA CYS A 275 26.98 -20.83 -22.21
C CYS A 275 27.11 -19.36 -21.77
N ALA A 276 27.53 -19.13 -20.52
CA ALA A 276 27.75 -17.79 -20.00
C ALA A 276 28.51 -16.84 -20.96
N GLY A 277 27.98 -15.62 -21.10
CA GLY A 277 28.54 -14.56 -21.92
C GLY A 277 28.11 -14.62 -23.38
N THR A 278 26.93 -15.17 -23.65
CA THR A 278 26.32 -15.17 -24.98
C THR A 278 26.12 -13.74 -25.48
N PRO A 279 26.59 -13.41 -26.69
CA PRO A 279 26.48 -12.05 -27.20
C PRO A 279 25.03 -11.58 -27.32
N GLU A 280 24.76 -10.35 -26.85
CA GLU A 280 23.43 -9.74 -26.90
C GLU A 280 22.85 -9.77 -28.33
N GLY A 281 21.62 -10.27 -28.44
CA GLY A 281 20.86 -10.33 -29.69
C GLY A 281 21.10 -11.59 -30.53
N GLU A 282 21.94 -12.53 -30.09
CA GLU A 282 22.02 -13.86 -30.69
C GLU A 282 20.80 -14.72 -30.30
N GLU A 283 20.29 -15.52 -31.24
CA GLU A 283 19.26 -16.52 -30.93
C GLU A 283 19.91 -17.72 -30.23
N VAL A 284 19.59 -17.89 -28.95
CA VAL A 284 20.14 -18.96 -28.11
C VAL A 284 19.33 -20.25 -28.22
N ASP A 285 19.99 -21.38 -28.00
CA ASP A 285 19.32 -22.66 -27.84
C ASP A 285 18.85 -22.92 -26.39
N ARG A 286 18.38 -24.14 -26.12
CA ARG A 286 17.91 -24.54 -24.79
C ARG A 286 18.99 -24.56 -23.69
N ASN A 287 20.25 -24.39 -24.08
CA ASN A 287 21.40 -24.38 -23.17
C ASN A 287 21.99 -22.97 -23.04
N GLY A 288 21.35 -21.94 -23.61
CA GLY A 288 21.85 -20.56 -23.62
C GLY A 288 22.94 -20.30 -24.66
N CYS A 289 23.19 -21.22 -25.60
CA CYS A 289 24.31 -21.04 -26.53
C CYS A 289 23.88 -20.35 -27.83
N GLY A 290 24.49 -19.22 -28.16
CA GLY A 290 24.33 -18.53 -29.44
C GLY A 290 25.12 -19.19 -30.59
N PRO A 291 24.86 -18.85 -31.88
CA PRO A 291 25.65 -19.35 -33.02
C PRO A 291 27.16 -19.06 -32.90
N SER A 292 27.57 -18.05 -32.13
CA SER A 292 28.98 -17.75 -31.92
C SER A 292 29.69 -18.67 -30.93
N GLN A 293 28.95 -19.45 -30.14
CA GLN A 293 29.49 -20.38 -29.14
C GLN A 293 29.15 -21.84 -29.45
N ARG A 294 28.09 -22.09 -30.23
CA ARG A 294 27.71 -23.44 -30.66
C ARG A 294 28.67 -23.96 -31.73
N ASP A 295 28.99 -25.24 -31.62
CA ASP A 295 29.65 -26.08 -32.61
C ASP A 295 28.76 -27.31 -32.78
N THR A 296 27.78 -27.19 -33.66
CA THR A 296 26.66 -28.15 -33.75
C THR A 296 27.10 -29.51 -34.26
N ASP A 297 28.16 -29.58 -35.06
CA ASP A 297 28.66 -30.82 -35.66
C ASP A 297 29.96 -31.37 -35.04
N GLY A 298 30.61 -30.58 -34.17
CA GLY A 298 31.78 -30.96 -33.38
C GLY A 298 33.09 -30.94 -34.17
N ASP A 299 33.17 -30.18 -35.27
CA ASP A 299 34.37 -30.08 -36.10
C ASP A 299 35.40 -29.04 -35.60
N GLY A 300 35.00 -28.25 -34.60
CA GLY A 300 35.84 -27.26 -33.92
C GLY A 300 35.73 -25.84 -34.49
N LEU A 301 34.87 -25.60 -35.48
CA LEU A 301 34.39 -24.27 -35.84
C LEU A 301 33.05 -24.00 -35.16
N ASN A 302 32.80 -22.73 -34.83
CA ASN A 302 31.50 -22.36 -34.28
C ASN A 302 30.55 -22.04 -35.43
N ASP A 303 29.24 -22.29 -35.25
CA ASP A 303 28.21 -22.19 -36.29
C ASP A 303 28.21 -20.83 -37.03
N SER A 304 28.53 -19.73 -36.35
CA SER A 304 28.61 -18.38 -36.94
C SER A 304 29.83 -18.13 -37.83
N ALA A 305 30.87 -18.95 -37.68
CA ALA A 305 32.16 -18.82 -38.33
C ALA A 305 32.33 -19.77 -39.52
N GLU A 306 31.26 -20.47 -39.91
CA GLU A 306 31.31 -21.48 -40.96
C GLU A 306 30.07 -21.47 -41.87
N SER A 307 30.20 -22.17 -42.98
CA SER A 307 29.16 -22.26 -44.01
C SER A 307 28.25 -23.49 -43.88
N CYS A 308 28.65 -24.52 -43.10
CA CYS A 308 27.94 -25.80 -43.00
C CYS A 308 27.73 -26.32 -41.56
N PRO A 309 27.01 -25.59 -40.67
CA PRO A 309 26.99 -25.86 -39.22
C PRO A 309 26.53 -27.26 -38.74
N GLU A 310 25.90 -28.04 -39.62
CA GLU A 310 25.38 -29.38 -39.28
C GLU A 310 26.22 -30.53 -39.86
N THR A 311 27.32 -30.25 -40.56
CA THR A 311 28.09 -31.27 -41.28
C THR A 311 29.59 -31.02 -41.24
N PRO A 312 30.37 -31.88 -40.53
CA PRO A 312 31.79 -31.62 -40.28
C PRO A 312 32.59 -31.47 -41.58
N GLY A 313 33.48 -30.48 -41.63
CA GLY A 313 34.23 -30.19 -42.85
C GLY A 313 35.52 -29.41 -42.67
N SER A 314 36.57 -29.81 -43.39
CA SER A 314 37.87 -29.13 -43.29
C SER A 314 37.93 -27.78 -44.04
N LEU A 315 36.95 -27.45 -44.89
CA LEU A 315 36.99 -26.26 -45.76
C LEU A 315 35.85 -25.29 -45.42
N ASP A 316 36.15 -24.30 -44.57
CA ASP A 316 35.16 -23.30 -44.11
C ASP A 316 33.92 -23.94 -43.45
N GLY A 317 34.16 -25.02 -42.69
CA GLY A 317 33.17 -25.92 -42.07
C GLY A 317 32.45 -26.86 -43.04
N CYS A 318 32.65 -26.70 -44.36
CA CYS A 318 32.04 -27.60 -45.34
C CYS A 318 33.02 -28.74 -45.73
N PRO A 319 32.51 -29.96 -45.94
CA PRO A 319 33.28 -31.07 -46.48
C PRO A 319 34.06 -30.68 -47.73
N ALA A 320 35.36 -30.99 -47.78
CA ALA A 320 36.14 -30.81 -48.99
C ALA A 320 35.65 -31.76 -50.10
N VAL A 321 35.28 -31.20 -51.26
CA VAL A 321 34.83 -31.97 -52.43
C VAL A 321 35.88 -31.96 -53.54
N SER A 322 35.95 -33.03 -54.32
CA SER A 322 36.75 -33.10 -55.54
C SER A 322 36.07 -34.00 -56.58
N VAL A 323 36.32 -33.71 -57.85
CA VAL A 323 35.78 -34.47 -58.98
C VAL A 323 36.90 -34.74 -59.98
N SER A 324 36.88 -35.93 -60.59
CA SER A 324 37.75 -36.28 -61.70
C SER A 324 36.98 -37.03 -62.79
N LEU A 325 37.24 -36.69 -64.05
CA LEU A 325 36.58 -37.24 -65.23
C LEU A 325 37.54 -38.11 -66.04
N GLU A 326 37.10 -39.31 -66.41
CA GLU A 326 37.83 -40.22 -67.28
C GLU A 326 36.94 -40.74 -68.41
N LEU A 327 37.38 -40.59 -69.66
CA LEU A 327 36.68 -41.19 -70.80
C LEU A 327 36.90 -42.70 -70.81
N LEU A 328 35.81 -43.49 -70.68
CA LEU A 328 35.92 -44.95 -70.60
C LEU A 328 36.16 -45.64 -71.95
N GLN A 329 35.90 -44.94 -73.06
CA GLN A 329 36.07 -45.47 -74.40
C GLN A 329 36.34 -44.33 -75.39
N GLU A 330 37.42 -44.45 -76.16
CA GLU A 330 37.73 -43.52 -77.26
C GLU A 330 36.60 -43.50 -78.31
N MET A 331 36.38 -42.32 -78.89
CA MET A 331 35.31 -42.07 -79.84
C MET A 331 35.88 -41.74 -81.22
N SER A 332 35.24 -42.24 -82.28
CA SER A 332 35.58 -41.95 -83.68
C SER A 332 34.46 -41.22 -84.43
N GLU A 333 33.28 -41.08 -83.82
CA GLU A 333 32.10 -40.40 -84.39
C GLU A 333 31.29 -39.69 -83.28
N PRO A 334 30.51 -38.64 -83.59
CA PRO A 334 29.62 -37.99 -82.62
C PRO A 334 28.59 -38.95 -81.99
N GLY A 335 28.30 -38.78 -80.70
CA GLY A 335 27.32 -39.63 -80.01
C GLY A 335 27.43 -39.59 -78.48
N MET A 336 26.87 -40.61 -77.82
CA MET A 336 26.89 -40.72 -76.36
C MET A 336 28.27 -41.15 -75.84
N ALA A 337 29.01 -40.24 -75.24
CA ALA A 337 30.23 -40.53 -74.50
C ALA A 337 29.90 -41.25 -73.18
N ARG A 338 30.75 -42.21 -72.79
CA ARG A 338 30.70 -42.89 -71.50
C ARG A 338 31.85 -42.37 -70.64
N ILE A 339 31.54 -41.51 -69.69
CA ILE A 339 32.52 -40.84 -68.84
C ILE A 339 32.39 -41.43 -67.43
N ALA A 340 33.48 -41.91 -66.85
CA ALA A 340 33.55 -42.20 -65.43
C ALA A 340 33.83 -40.90 -64.68
N MET A 341 32.89 -40.52 -63.84
CA MET A 341 33.02 -39.38 -62.94
C MET A 341 33.27 -39.91 -61.54
N THR A 342 34.46 -39.68 -61.00
CA THR A 342 34.80 -40.02 -59.62
C THR A 342 34.64 -38.79 -58.75
N LEU A 343 33.65 -38.83 -57.87
CA LEU A 343 33.39 -37.83 -56.84
C LEU A 343 34.03 -38.30 -55.53
N SER A 344 34.86 -37.47 -54.90
CA SER A 344 35.28 -37.67 -53.52
C SER A 344 34.77 -36.52 -52.66
N CYS A 345 34.29 -36.85 -51.46
CA CYS A 345 33.84 -35.88 -50.48
C CYS A 345 34.34 -36.29 -49.10
N GLU A 346 34.93 -35.36 -48.38
CA GLU A 346 35.28 -35.54 -46.99
C GLU A 346 34.07 -36.04 -46.17
N GLY A 347 34.29 -37.05 -45.31
CA GLY A 347 33.20 -37.63 -44.51
C GLY A 347 32.14 -38.42 -45.29
N GLY A 348 32.28 -38.60 -46.62
CA GLY A 348 31.35 -39.37 -47.44
C GLY A 348 30.03 -38.65 -47.74
N CYS A 349 30.06 -37.33 -47.89
CA CYS A 349 28.87 -36.51 -48.12
C CYS A 349 28.17 -36.79 -49.48
N ARG A 350 26.98 -36.19 -49.66
CA ARG A 350 26.27 -36.16 -50.94
C ARG A 350 26.34 -34.76 -51.55
N ALA A 351 27.22 -34.57 -52.53
CA ALA A 351 27.42 -33.29 -53.18
C ALA A 351 26.46 -33.12 -54.38
N GLU A 352 26.07 -31.89 -54.64
CA GLU A 352 25.30 -31.53 -55.83
C GLU A 352 26.21 -31.50 -57.06
N VAL A 353 25.78 -32.17 -58.12
CA VAL A 353 26.54 -32.32 -59.37
C VAL A 353 25.80 -31.64 -60.50
N VAL A 354 26.50 -30.79 -61.22
CA VAL A 354 26.04 -30.07 -62.43
C VAL A 354 26.94 -30.46 -63.59
N VAL A 355 26.35 -30.77 -64.75
CA VAL A 355 27.06 -31.15 -65.97
C VAL A 355 26.72 -30.14 -67.05
N GLY A 356 27.69 -29.32 -67.45
CA GLY A 356 27.44 -28.13 -68.25
C GLY A 356 26.48 -27.18 -67.50
N ASP A 357 25.29 -26.97 -68.04
CA ASP A 357 24.23 -26.16 -67.42
C ASP A 357 23.10 -27.00 -66.78
N GLU A 358 23.18 -28.34 -66.81
CA GLU A 358 22.14 -29.23 -66.31
C GLU A 358 22.46 -29.79 -64.92
N VAL A 359 21.55 -29.58 -63.97
CA VAL A 359 21.64 -30.16 -62.62
C VAL A 359 21.35 -31.65 -62.67
N TYR A 360 22.36 -32.47 -62.36
CA TYR A 360 22.25 -33.93 -62.32
C TYR A 360 21.69 -34.43 -60.98
N GLY A 361 21.89 -33.66 -59.90
CA GLY A 361 21.34 -33.91 -58.56
C GLY A 361 22.41 -34.19 -57.51
N ARG A 362 21.98 -34.61 -56.32
CA ARG A 362 22.89 -34.93 -55.21
C ARG A 362 23.36 -36.38 -55.26
N ILE A 363 24.65 -36.57 -55.43
CA ILE A 363 25.28 -37.89 -55.61
C ILE A 363 26.22 -38.16 -54.44
N SER A 364 26.21 -39.39 -53.93
CA SER A 364 27.18 -39.84 -52.93
C SER A 364 28.59 -39.95 -53.54
N GLU A 365 29.61 -39.80 -52.69
CA GLU A 365 30.98 -40.18 -53.01
C GLU A 365 31.08 -41.54 -53.73
N GLY A 366 31.95 -41.62 -54.73
CA GLY A 366 32.21 -42.80 -55.55
C GLY A 366 32.32 -42.50 -57.05
N THR A 367 32.51 -43.56 -57.83
CA THR A 367 32.56 -43.47 -59.29
C THR A 367 31.18 -43.73 -59.89
N HIS A 368 30.71 -42.79 -60.70
CA HIS A 368 29.42 -42.84 -61.38
C HIS A 368 29.61 -42.79 -62.89
N LEU A 369 28.75 -43.50 -63.62
CA LEU A 369 28.75 -43.48 -65.08
C LEU A 369 27.91 -42.31 -65.57
N LEU A 370 28.55 -41.36 -66.23
CA LEU A 370 27.91 -40.24 -66.91
C LEU A 370 27.79 -40.56 -68.41
N MET A 371 26.61 -40.31 -68.97
CA MET A 371 26.35 -40.50 -70.39
C MET A 371 25.92 -39.16 -71.00
N VAL A 372 26.81 -38.55 -71.79
CA VAL A 372 26.60 -37.22 -72.38
C VAL A 372 26.68 -37.33 -73.90
N ASN A 373 25.75 -36.72 -74.62
CA ASN A 373 25.84 -36.62 -76.08
C ASN A 373 26.85 -35.53 -76.46
N VAL A 374 27.89 -35.89 -77.21
CA VAL A 374 29.02 -35.00 -77.52
C VAL A 374 29.37 -34.97 -79.01
N VAL A 375 29.91 -33.84 -79.46
CA VAL A 375 30.53 -33.66 -80.78
C VAL A 375 32.05 -33.50 -80.67
N ASP A 376 32.75 -33.58 -81.81
CA ASP A 376 34.21 -33.47 -81.84
C ASP A 376 34.68 -32.11 -81.29
N GLY A 377 35.67 -32.13 -80.41
CA GLY A 377 36.19 -30.96 -79.72
C GLY A 377 35.28 -30.38 -78.63
N GLN A 378 34.17 -31.04 -78.28
CA GLN A 378 33.30 -30.59 -77.18
C GLN A 378 33.96 -30.83 -75.82
N THR A 379 33.91 -29.82 -74.96
CA THR A 379 34.34 -29.90 -73.56
C THR A 379 33.14 -30.18 -72.68
N VAL A 380 33.20 -31.26 -71.89
CA VAL A 380 32.25 -31.59 -70.84
C VAL A 380 32.80 -31.04 -69.53
N ILE A 381 32.10 -30.07 -68.94
CA ILE A 381 32.45 -29.49 -67.64
C ILE A 381 31.54 -30.11 -66.59
N VAL A 382 32.12 -30.59 -65.51
CA VAL A 382 31.37 -31.09 -64.35
C VAL A 382 31.76 -30.29 -63.14
N THR A 383 30.78 -29.60 -62.57
CA THR A 383 30.94 -28.83 -61.33
C THR A 383 30.24 -29.57 -60.20
N VAL A 384 30.94 -29.71 -59.08
CA VAL A 384 30.45 -30.34 -57.86
C VAL A 384 30.46 -29.31 -56.73
N SER A 385 29.39 -29.26 -55.95
CA SER A 385 29.28 -28.33 -54.82
C SER A 385 28.64 -28.95 -53.59
N PHE A 386 29.10 -28.53 -52.41
CA PHE A 386 28.49 -28.81 -51.11
C PHE A 386 28.68 -27.58 -50.21
N GLY A 387 27.61 -26.88 -49.87
CA GLY A 387 27.70 -25.63 -49.12
C GLY A 387 28.57 -24.60 -49.86
N SER A 388 29.64 -24.14 -49.21
CA SER A 388 30.66 -23.25 -49.79
C SER A 388 31.77 -23.99 -50.56
N SER A 389 31.92 -25.30 -50.37
CA SER A 389 32.91 -26.12 -51.07
C SER A 389 32.49 -26.36 -52.52
N THR A 390 33.38 -26.02 -53.47
CA THR A 390 33.16 -26.23 -54.91
C THR A 390 34.40 -26.84 -55.56
N ALA A 391 34.18 -27.75 -56.51
CA ALA A 391 35.22 -28.35 -57.34
C ALA A 391 34.72 -28.51 -58.78
N GLU A 392 35.61 -28.39 -59.74
CA GLU A 392 35.28 -28.50 -61.16
C GLU A 392 36.36 -29.31 -61.87
N ASP A 393 35.94 -30.13 -62.83
CA ASP A 393 36.83 -30.80 -63.77
C ASP A 393 36.24 -30.75 -65.18
N GLU A 394 37.11 -30.71 -66.18
CA GLU A 394 36.73 -30.58 -67.58
C GLU A 394 37.39 -31.65 -68.44
N LEU A 395 36.59 -32.24 -69.34
CA LEU A 395 37.05 -33.29 -70.25
C LEU A 395 36.72 -32.90 -71.69
N THR A 396 37.76 -32.60 -72.47
CA THR A 396 37.60 -32.34 -73.90
C THR A 396 37.63 -33.64 -74.69
N ILE A 397 36.57 -33.91 -75.43
CA ILE A 397 36.44 -35.11 -76.26
C ILE A 397 36.97 -34.80 -77.66
N VAL A 398 38.01 -35.52 -78.07
CA VAL A 398 38.59 -35.43 -79.41
C VAL A 398 38.45 -36.77 -80.09
N PHE A 399 37.92 -36.80 -81.30
CA PHE A 399 37.76 -38.04 -82.06
C PHE A 399 39.06 -38.38 -82.78
N LEU A 400 39.49 -39.63 -82.65
CA LEU A 400 40.63 -40.11 -83.42
C LEU A 400 40.18 -40.27 -84.88
N GLU A 401 40.83 -39.55 -85.80
CA GLU A 401 40.68 -39.80 -87.22
C GLU A 401 41.10 -41.25 -87.49
N SER A 402 40.22 -42.03 -88.10
CA SER A 402 40.55 -43.39 -88.51
C SER A 402 41.73 -43.32 -89.49
N GLU A 403 42.91 -43.81 -89.10
CA GLU A 403 43.98 -44.03 -90.05
C GLU A 403 43.44 -44.98 -91.14
N ALA A 404 43.36 -44.48 -92.37
CA ALA A 404 42.88 -45.27 -93.49
C ALA A 404 43.81 -46.49 -93.67
N GLU A 405 43.29 -47.69 -93.39
CA GLU A 405 44.02 -48.93 -93.66
C GLU A 405 44.45 -48.97 -95.15
N PRO A 406 45.73 -49.29 -95.45
CA PRO A 406 46.18 -49.40 -96.82
C PRO A 406 45.45 -50.55 -97.53
N GLN A 407 44.83 -50.22 -98.67
CA GLN A 407 44.09 -51.15 -99.53
C GLN A 407 44.95 -52.38 -99.90
N PRO A 408 44.42 -53.61 -99.81
CA PRO A 408 45.17 -54.82 -100.17
C PRO A 408 45.40 -54.90 -101.69
N GLU A 409 46.60 -55.32 -102.09
CA GLU A 409 47.02 -55.49 -103.49
C GLU A 409 46.12 -56.49 -104.26
N PRO A 410 45.90 -56.28 -105.57
CA PRO A 410 44.99 -57.09 -106.38
C PRO A 410 45.54 -58.50 -106.65
N GLN A 411 44.74 -59.52 -106.36
CA GLN A 411 45.06 -60.93 -106.66
C GLN A 411 44.96 -61.24 -108.18
N PRO A 412 45.84 -62.10 -108.73
CA PRO A 412 45.79 -62.54 -110.12
C PRO A 412 44.73 -63.63 -110.37
N GLU A 413 44.22 -63.64 -111.62
CA GLU A 413 43.16 -64.53 -112.16
C GLU A 413 43.49 -66.05 -112.19
N PRO A 414 42.48 -66.92 -112.30
CA PRO A 414 42.54 -68.31 -111.84
C PRO A 414 42.91 -69.34 -112.93
N GLU A 415 43.60 -70.42 -112.54
CA GLU A 415 43.72 -71.65 -113.33
C GLU A 415 43.31 -72.92 -112.55
N ALA A 416 42.36 -73.63 -113.16
CA ALA A 416 42.00 -75.06 -113.18
C ALA A 416 42.12 -75.99 -111.93
N PRO A 417 41.13 -76.90 -111.75
CA PRO A 417 40.90 -77.62 -110.49
C PRO A 417 41.72 -78.90 -110.38
N ARG A 418 41.98 -79.34 -109.13
CA ARG A 418 42.30 -80.74 -108.85
C ARG A 418 41.75 -81.18 -107.48
N THR A 419 41.10 -82.33 -107.55
CA THR A 419 40.51 -83.16 -106.50
C THR A 419 41.51 -83.55 -105.42
N ASP A 420 41.14 -83.57 -104.15
CA ASP A 420 40.88 -84.78 -103.34
C ASP A 420 40.82 -84.43 -101.83
N GLU A 421 40.28 -85.35 -101.05
CA GLU A 421 40.35 -85.53 -99.59
C GLU A 421 39.26 -84.92 -98.70
N THR A 422 38.35 -85.83 -98.37
CA THR A 422 37.42 -85.90 -97.25
C THR A 422 38.09 -85.69 -95.90
N VAL A 423 37.52 -84.85 -95.03
CA VAL A 423 37.84 -84.84 -93.59
C VAL A 423 36.59 -85.07 -92.74
N ASP A 424 36.79 -86.06 -91.88
CA ASP A 424 35.98 -86.84 -90.96
C ASP A 424 35.04 -86.07 -90.00
N MET A 425 33.77 -86.49 -89.99
CA MET A 425 32.66 -85.94 -89.19
C MET A 425 32.54 -86.67 -87.84
N THR A 426 33.66 -86.85 -87.13
CA THR A 426 33.70 -87.52 -85.81
C THR A 426 34.18 -86.60 -84.67
N VAL A 427 34.69 -85.39 -84.97
CA VAL A 427 35.17 -84.45 -83.94
C VAL A 427 34.05 -83.54 -83.39
N VAL A 428 32.96 -83.35 -84.14
CA VAL A 428 31.87 -82.42 -83.76
C VAL A 428 30.98 -82.96 -82.64
N MET A 429 30.98 -84.27 -82.36
CA MET A 429 30.12 -84.88 -81.33
C MET A 429 30.78 -85.06 -79.95
N ALA A 430 32.08 -84.73 -79.80
CA ALA A 430 32.80 -84.96 -78.55
C ALA A 430 32.79 -83.76 -77.56
N ILE A 431 32.52 -82.54 -78.03
CA ILE A 431 32.61 -81.34 -77.17
C ILE A 431 31.25 -81.02 -76.50
N ALA A 432 30.13 -81.48 -77.08
CA ALA A 432 28.80 -81.33 -76.50
C ALA A 432 28.56 -82.15 -75.22
N ALA A 433 29.39 -83.18 -74.95
CA ALA A 433 29.24 -84.06 -73.79
C ALA A 433 30.02 -83.59 -72.53
N LEU A 434 30.92 -82.61 -72.64
CA LEU A 434 31.77 -82.19 -71.51
C LEU A 434 31.16 -81.05 -70.67
N VAL A 435 30.26 -80.22 -71.23
CA VAL A 435 29.71 -79.06 -70.50
C VAL A 435 28.48 -79.43 -69.65
N LEU A 436 27.79 -80.54 -69.97
CA LEU A 436 26.65 -81.04 -69.19
C LEU A 436 27.03 -81.74 -67.87
N LEU A 437 28.33 -81.98 -67.60
CA LEU A 437 28.81 -82.64 -66.39
C LEU A 437 29.30 -81.69 -65.29
N LEU A 438 29.40 -80.38 -65.56
CA LEU A 438 29.84 -79.38 -64.56
C LEU A 438 28.70 -78.67 -63.82
N SER A 439 27.45 -78.90 -64.20
CA SER A 439 26.26 -78.31 -63.56
C SER A 439 25.68 -79.12 -62.39
N ALA A 440 26.34 -80.20 -61.95
CA ALA A 440 25.81 -81.11 -60.91
C ALA A 440 26.58 -81.13 -59.57
N VAL A 441 27.57 -80.25 -59.34
CA VAL A 441 28.49 -80.36 -58.17
C VAL A 441 28.32 -79.26 -57.10
N ILE A 442 27.49 -78.23 -57.30
CA ILE A 442 27.32 -77.14 -56.31
C ILE A 442 25.96 -77.22 -55.55
N ILE A 443 25.25 -78.34 -55.66
CA ILE A 443 24.07 -78.62 -54.82
C ILE A 443 24.41 -79.82 -53.93
N MET A 444 25.10 -79.59 -52.80
CA MET A 444 25.06 -80.37 -51.54
C MET A 444 26.31 -80.10 -50.69
N GLN A 445 26.20 -79.18 -49.71
CA GLN A 445 26.94 -79.05 -48.44
C GLN A 445 26.62 -77.63 -47.92
N LYS A 446 26.06 -77.32 -46.75
CA LYS A 446 25.77 -78.00 -45.48
C LYS A 446 24.69 -77.19 -44.70
N PRO A 447 24.03 -77.76 -43.68
CA PRO A 447 22.80 -77.27 -43.04
C PRO A 447 23.00 -76.54 -41.68
N GLU A 448 21.93 -75.84 -41.26
CA GLU A 448 21.44 -75.62 -39.87
C GLU A 448 22.35 -74.91 -38.84
N LEU A 449 22.10 -73.61 -38.58
CA LEU A 449 22.35 -72.97 -37.27
C LEU A 449 21.36 -71.83 -36.93
N LEU A 450 20.64 -72.04 -35.81
CA LEU A 450 20.19 -71.07 -34.76
C LEU A 450 18.99 -70.13 -35.07
N LYS A 451 17.76 -70.45 -34.61
CA LYS A 451 17.15 -70.23 -33.27
C LYS A 451 17.00 -68.77 -32.80
N LYS A 452 15.72 -68.32 -32.82
CA LYS A 452 14.95 -67.63 -31.76
C LYS A 452 15.62 -66.55 -30.88
N ARG A 453 15.10 -65.33 -30.99
CA ARG A 453 14.61 -64.42 -29.92
C ARG A 453 13.95 -63.23 -30.66
N LYS A 454 12.62 -63.06 -30.65
CA LYS A 454 11.84 -62.27 -29.67
C LYS A 454 12.58 -61.08 -29.10
#